data_AF-A0A165PTL7-F1
#
_entry.id   AF-A0A165PTL7-F1
#
_cell.length_a   1.000
_cell.length_b   1.000
_cell.length_c   1.000
_cell.angle_alpha   90.00
_cell.angle_beta   90.00
_cell.angle_gamma   90.00
#
_symmetry.space_group_name_H-M   'P 1'
#
loop_
_entity.id
_entity.type
_entity.pdbx_description
1 polymer ?
#
loop_
_entity_poly.entity_id
_entity_poly.type
_entity_poly.pdbx_seq_one_letter_code
_entity_poly.pdbx_strand_id
1 'polypeptide(L)'
;MSSTLARGSYMFLWMECKRTKSGDTYRQQTLSTPKHLLSKELTRVFIPGHKGALNPDDPGQIATLQSLLISSKGLAEEWRSEEEIIRHSSDSATTLESLAALYKVAEESDQWSEFPPRAFQGAGSEDTDEVEREESAASMASTTPAEDLSRMISEQSPSEKHTFLDPTRLLPIFPKMQPKLGEQTVMKLELIWKKVGERPAVPWDAPSEKEVDDWDKDQRESYHLPHEEDREDVLKSLKVRVALGQDRDLYPYMLCGAIVMALDAVWVDEARQWMSDWVQNDKALHASWPTTLASSPTLINFAVTGLLSEITGHTAAQAEQDAAIISQALLAFPETSAAVYERQRAITQRFTGAPWPALVRMLDTLKLPIEGDDWKTLLLPPASPLAIRETEERLGVELPADFKDFLLVSNGLDTLTIDAPPLKPVEELCWESPEELDLDWFRVTLGCDVTSEEEEQLPAMKRVLVLSRTGEEALWYIEPDTVGQTAQQLKAMGESDDAVGHIDWRLVLYIHWVPDTKWYKSFKDYVGYLAQEAEKEGAVLVQEPQPVAGPA
;
A
#
# COMPACT_ATOMS: atom_id res chain seq x y z
N MET A 1 -49.93 11.16 -5.61
CA MET A 1 -50.06 10.40 -6.88
C MET A 1 -49.02 10.97 -7.84
N SER A 2 -47.74 10.67 -7.62
CA SER A 2 -47.00 9.48 -8.09
C SER A 2 -46.43 9.71 -9.49
N SER A 3 -45.17 10.13 -9.53
CA SER A 3 -44.28 9.92 -10.69
C SER A 3 -42.90 9.55 -10.16
N THR A 4 -42.68 8.25 -10.11
CA THR A 4 -41.43 7.56 -9.79
C THR A 4 -40.49 7.67 -10.99
N LEU A 5 -39.27 8.16 -10.80
CA LEU A 5 -38.16 8.06 -11.76
C LEU A 5 -37.15 7.04 -11.21
N ALA A 6 -36.92 5.99 -11.99
CA ALA A 6 -36.02 4.88 -11.73
C ALA A 6 -34.55 5.34 -11.82
N ARG A 7 -33.73 5.08 -10.79
CA ARG A 7 -32.76 3.97 -10.67
C ARG A 7 -31.89 3.76 -11.92
N GLY A 8 -30.66 4.29 -11.88
CA GLY A 8 -29.55 3.87 -12.72
C GLY A 8 -28.93 2.59 -12.15
N SER A 9 -28.68 1.61 -13.01
CA SER A 9 -28.00 0.35 -12.68
C SER A 9 -26.72 0.28 -13.49
N TYR A 10 -25.64 -0.17 -12.83
CA TYR A 10 -24.35 -0.50 -13.44
C TYR A 10 -24.53 -1.57 -14.52
N MET A 11 -23.91 -1.35 -15.68
CA MET A 11 -23.98 -2.22 -16.84
C MET A 11 -22.78 -3.18 -16.84
N PHE A 12 -22.99 -4.42 -16.41
CA PHE A 12 -22.09 -5.54 -16.71
C PHE A 12 -22.27 -5.93 -18.19
N LEU A 13 -21.19 -5.90 -18.97
CA LEU A 13 -21.18 -6.33 -20.36
C LEU A 13 -20.78 -7.81 -20.43
N TRP A 14 -21.79 -8.68 -20.42
CA TRP A 14 -21.67 -10.11 -20.71
C TRP A 14 -21.90 -10.33 -22.20
N MET A 15 -20.92 -10.86 -22.94
CA MET A 15 -21.09 -11.25 -24.34
C MET A 15 -21.58 -12.70 -24.44
N GLU A 16 -22.90 -12.86 -24.60
CA GLU A 16 -23.53 -14.13 -24.97
C GLU A 16 -23.31 -14.42 -26.47
N CYS A 17 -22.58 -15.49 -26.79
CA CYS A 17 -22.38 -15.92 -28.18
C CYS A 17 -23.61 -16.74 -28.66
N LYS A 18 -24.61 -16.06 -29.25
CA LYS A 18 -25.73 -16.74 -29.92
C LYS A 18 -25.33 -17.22 -31.32
N ARG A 19 -25.01 -18.52 -31.45
CA ARG A 19 -24.97 -19.23 -32.74
C ARG A 19 -26.39 -19.38 -33.30
N THR A 20 -26.72 -18.64 -34.35
CA THR A 20 -27.90 -18.89 -35.18
C THR A 20 -27.54 -19.87 -36.30
N LYS A 21 -28.38 -20.91 -36.45
CA LYS A 21 -28.38 -21.86 -37.57
C LYS A 21 -29.05 -21.20 -38.80
N SER A 22 -28.42 -21.29 -39.97
CA SER A 22 -29.14 -21.45 -41.24
C SER A 22 -28.23 -22.10 -42.29
N GLY A 23 -28.63 -23.26 -42.81
CA GLY A 23 -28.12 -23.80 -44.07
C GLY A 23 -28.94 -23.28 -45.25
N ASP A 24 -28.31 -23.08 -46.41
CA ASP A 24 -28.44 -23.98 -47.57
C ASP A 24 -27.89 -23.39 -48.89
N THR A 25 -26.88 -24.09 -49.43
CA THR A 25 -26.62 -24.51 -50.83
C THR A 25 -26.35 -23.57 -52.03
N TYR A 26 -25.41 -24.07 -52.86
CA TYR A 26 -25.06 -23.82 -54.28
C TYR A 26 -24.21 -22.55 -54.59
N ARG A 27 -23.08 -22.57 -55.33
CA ARG A 27 -22.65 -23.41 -56.48
C ARG A 27 -21.13 -23.25 -56.72
N GLN A 28 -20.50 -24.31 -57.21
CA GLN A 28 -19.09 -24.37 -57.66
C GLN A 28 -18.77 -23.39 -58.81
N GLN A 29 -17.60 -22.75 -58.76
CA GLN A 29 -16.80 -22.44 -59.94
C GLN A 29 -15.31 -22.34 -59.55
N THR A 30 -14.50 -23.18 -60.21
CA THR A 30 -13.03 -23.21 -60.19
C THR A 30 -12.46 -22.20 -61.19
N LEU A 31 -11.41 -21.46 -60.81
CA LEU A 31 -10.10 -21.37 -61.50
C LEU A 31 -9.28 -20.12 -61.11
N SER A 32 -7.95 -20.34 -61.08
CA SER A 32 -6.82 -19.42 -61.23
C SER A 32 -6.48 -18.41 -60.11
N THR A 33 -5.45 -18.75 -59.33
CA THR A 33 -4.34 -17.85 -58.98
C THR A 33 -3.52 -17.52 -60.26
N PRO A 34 -2.78 -16.39 -60.38
CA PRO A 34 -1.91 -15.84 -59.32
C PRO A 34 -1.68 -14.31 -59.25
N LYS A 35 -1.07 -13.90 -58.12
CA LYS A 35 -0.19 -12.74 -57.86
C LYS A 35 -0.79 -11.33 -57.70
N HIS A 36 -0.33 -10.71 -56.61
CA HIS A 36 -0.45 -9.33 -56.13
C HIS A 36 -1.78 -8.92 -55.48
N LEU A 37 -1.78 -8.95 -54.14
CA LEU A 37 -2.12 -7.81 -53.27
C LEU A 37 -1.69 -8.16 -51.84
N LEU A 38 -0.54 -7.63 -51.42
CA LEU A 38 -0.18 -7.50 -50.01
C LEU A 38 -1.13 -6.44 -49.43
N SER A 39 -2.20 -6.88 -48.76
CA SER A 39 -2.96 -6.00 -47.86
C SER A 39 -2.22 -5.91 -46.55
N LYS A 40 -1.79 -4.69 -46.21
CA LYS A 40 -1.38 -4.28 -44.86
C LYS A 40 -2.51 -4.63 -43.88
N GLU A 41 -2.31 -5.65 -43.04
CA GLU A 41 -3.02 -5.70 -41.77
C GLU A 41 -2.22 -4.86 -40.77
N LEU A 42 -2.74 -3.67 -40.50
CA LEU A 42 -2.29 -2.77 -39.45
C LEU A 42 -2.78 -3.32 -38.12
N THR A 43 -1.87 -3.85 -37.30
CA THR A 43 -2.11 -4.16 -35.89
C THR A 43 -2.51 -2.88 -35.18
N ARG A 44 -3.79 -2.76 -34.79
CA ARG A 44 -4.28 -1.64 -33.97
C ARG A 44 -3.89 -1.90 -32.53
N VAL A 45 -3.06 -1.03 -31.97
CA VAL A 45 -2.74 -1.01 -30.54
C VAL A 45 -3.84 -0.24 -29.81
N PHE A 46 -4.44 -0.86 -28.81
CA PHE A 46 -5.40 -0.22 -27.91
C PHE A 46 -4.75 -0.06 -26.54
N ILE A 47 -4.88 1.15 -25.96
CA ILE A 47 -4.44 1.46 -24.61
C ILE A 47 -5.70 1.59 -23.73
N PRO A 48 -5.80 0.90 -22.59
CA PRO A 48 -6.90 1.07 -21.65
C PRO A 48 -7.07 2.54 -21.25
N GLY A 49 -8.31 3.04 -21.27
CA GLY A 49 -8.65 4.44 -20.94
C GLY A 49 -8.69 5.41 -22.12
N HIS A 50 -8.09 5.09 -23.27
CA HIS A 50 -8.08 5.99 -24.44
C HIS A 50 -9.20 5.64 -25.43
N LYS A 51 -10.13 6.56 -25.69
CA LYS A 51 -11.21 6.38 -26.68
C LYS A 51 -10.69 6.62 -28.11
N GLY A 52 -9.97 5.65 -28.67
CA GLY A 52 -9.61 5.64 -30.10
C GLY A 52 -8.37 4.81 -30.42
N ALA A 53 -8.32 4.24 -31.64
CA ALA A 53 -7.13 3.56 -32.14
C ALA A 53 -6.08 4.60 -32.56
N LEU A 54 -4.83 4.41 -32.13
CA LEU A 54 -3.72 5.29 -32.50
C LEU A 54 -3.39 5.16 -34.00
N ASN A 55 -3.08 6.27 -34.64
CA ASN A 55 -2.69 6.33 -36.05
C ASN A 55 -1.15 6.29 -36.16
N PRO A 56 -0.56 5.19 -36.68
CA PRO A 56 0.89 5.05 -36.77
C PRO A 56 1.53 5.94 -37.85
N ASP A 57 0.73 6.71 -38.59
CA ASP A 57 1.24 7.72 -39.53
C ASP A 57 1.10 9.16 -38.96
N ASP A 58 0.64 9.33 -37.71
CA ASP A 58 0.52 10.64 -37.04
C ASP A 58 1.80 10.97 -36.23
N PRO A 59 2.62 11.95 -36.67
CA PRO A 59 3.86 12.31 -35.98
C PRO A 59 3.65 12.82 -34.56
N GLY A 60 2.47 13.41 -34.25
CA GLY A 60 2.13 13.89 -32.92
C GLY A 60 1.90 12.74 -31.94
N GLN A 61 1.17 11.71 -32.36
CA GLN A 61 0.91 10.52 -31.53
C GLN A 61 2.16 9.66 -31.33
N ILE A 62 3.05 9.59 -32.35
CA ILE A 62 4.36 8.94 -32.22
C ILE A 62 5.25 9.71 -31.25
N ALA A 63 5.25 11.05 -31.28
CA ALA A 63 6.02 11.85 -30.34
C ALA A 63 5.52 11.70 -28.90
N THR A 64 4.21 11.60 -28.68
CA THR A 64 3.61 11.31 -27.36
C THR A 64 3.97 9.90 -26.87
N LEU A 65 3.94 8.88 -27.74
CA LEU A 65 4.37 7.52 -27.39
C LEU A 65 5.88 7.45 -27.08
N GLN A 66 6.71 8.17 -27.84
CA GLN A 66 8.14 8.24 -27.59
C GLN A 66 8.48 9.02 -26.32
N SER A 67 7.74 10.09 -26.01
CA SER A 67 7.84 10.83 -24.74
C SER A 67 7.47 9.94 -23.54
N LEU A 68 6.39 9.16 -23.63
CA LEU A 68 6.01 8.18 -22.60
C LEU A 68 7.07 7.07 -22.42
N LEU A 69 7.64 6.56 -23.52
CA LEU A 69 8.70 5.53 -23.51
C LEU A 69 10.07 6.05 -23.03
N ILE A 70 10.35 7.34 -23.22
CA ILE A 70 11.59 8.01 -22.75
C ILE A 70 11.43 8.39 -21.27
N SER A 71 10.25 8.87 -20.85
CA SER A 71 9.93 9.14 -19.44
C SER A 71 9.99 7.86 -18.60
N SER A 72 9.49 6.74 -19.11
CA SER A 72 9.60 5.43 -18.44
C SER A 72 11.03 4.86 -18.42
N LYS A 73 11.91 5.30 -19.33
CA LYS A 73 13.34 4.92 -19.34
C LYS A 73 14.20 5.81 -18.44
N GLY A 74 13.85 7.09 -18.30
CA GLY A 74 14.53 8.03 -17.40
C GLY A 74 14.31 7.70 -15.92
N LEU A 75 13.13 7.20 -15.55
CA LEU A 75 12.80 6.76 -14.19
C LEU A 75 13.49 5.45 -13.78
N ALA A 76 13.99 4.67 -14.75
CA ALA A 76 14.68 3.40 -14.48
C ALA A 76 16.20 3.55 -14.22
N GLU A 77 16.78 4.74 -14.45
CA GLU A 77 18.23 4.97 -14.30
C GLU A 77 18.63 5.74 -13.02
N GLU A 78 17.69 6.06 -12.11
CA GLU A 78 17.97 6.95 -10.97
C GLU A 78 17.92 6.30 -9.57
N TRP A 79 17.87 4.96 -9.48
CA TRP A 79 18.05 4.25 -8.20
C TRP A 79 19.48 3.74 -8.08
N ARG A 80 20.25 4.44 -7.25
CA ARG A 80 21.66 4.16 -6.96
C ARG A 80 21.79 2.88 -6.11
N SER A 81 22.91 2.18 -6.29
CA SER A 81 23.11 0.77 -5.93
C SER A 81 23.13 0.47 -4.42
N GLU A 82 22.94 -0.82 -4.09
CA GLU A 82 23.12 -1.46 -2.77
C GLU A 82 24.42 -1.02 -2.05
N GLU A 83 25.46 -0.68 -2.82
CA GLU A 83 26.75 -0.23 -2.31
C GLU A 83 26.72 1.20 -1.73
N GLU A 84 25.73 2.03 -2.07
CA GLU A 84 25.57 3.38 -1.50
C GLU A 84 24.84 3.34 -0.15
N ILE A 85 23.91 2.39 0.03
CA ILE A 85 23.23 2.11 1.30
C ILE A 85 24.23 1.57 2.35
N ILE A 86 25.15 0.71 1.92
CA ILE A 86 26.21 0.13 2.77
C ILE A 86 27.27 1.19 3.14
N ARG A 87 27.46 2.25 2.35
CA ARG A 87 28.52 3.25 2.56
C ARG A 87 28.24 4.27 3.66
N HIS A 88 26.98 4.45 4.05
CA HIS A 88 26.54 5.56 4.89
C HIS A 88 25.98 5.15 6.26
N SER A 89 26.13 3.88 6.65
CA SER A 89 25.64 3.34 7.92
C SER A 89 26.78 2.77 8.78
N SER A 90 26.68 2.97 10.10
CA SER A 90 27.60 2.38 11.09
C SER A 90 27.24 0.94 11.47
N ASP A 91 26.14 0.39 10.94
CA ASP A 91 25.70 -0.98 11.19
C ASP A 91 26.27 -1.97 10.16
N SER A 92 26.34 -3.25 10.52
CA SER A 92 26.89 -4.28 9.64
C SER A 92 26.06 -4.41 8.35
N ALA A 93 26.72 -4.50 7.18
CA ALA A 93 26.07 -4.61 5.87
C ALA A 93 24.97 -5.68 5.83
N THR A 94 25.19 -6.78 6.54
CA THR A 94 24.28 -7.92 6.68
C THR A 94 22.96 -7.57 7.40
N THR A 95 22.99 -6.64 8.37
CA THR A 95 21.80 -6.14 9.07
C THR A 95 20.94 -5.29 8.16
N LEU A 96 21.56 -4.48 7.29
CA LEU A 96 20.88 -3.57 6.37
C LEU A 96 20.26 -4.33 5.19
N GLU A 97 20.95 -5.35 4.66
CA GLU A 97 20.44 -6.25 3.62
C GLU A 97 19.18 -7.00 4.08
N SER A 98 19.18 -7.48 5.33
CA SER A 98 18.06 -8.23 5.91
C SER A 98 16.86 -7.34 6.25
N LEU A 99 17.11 -6.09 6.67
CA LEU A 99 16.07 -5.09 6.89
C LEU A 99 15.45 -4.62 5.57
N ALA A 100 16.25 -4.50 4.50
CA ALA A 100 15.75 -4.21 3.16
C ALA A 100 14.89 -5.35 2.60
N ALA A 101 15.20 -6.62 2.93
CA ALA A 101 14.39 -7.76 2.54
C ALA A 101 13.04 -7.80 3.29
N LEU A 102 13.02 -7.52 4.59
CA LEU A 102 11.78 -7.39 5.38
C LEU A 102 10.92 -6.21 4.94
N TYR A 103 11.55 -5.09 4.63
CA TYR A 103 10.90 -3.89 4.13
C TYR A 103 10.15 -4.16 2.82
N LYS A 104 10.79 -4.88 1.88
CA LYS A 104 10.17 -5.27 0.60
C LYS A 104 8.96 -6.21 0.78
N VAL A 105 9.08 -7.21 1.65
CA VAL A 105 7.99 -8.16 1.93
C VAL A 105 6.78 -7.48 2.59
N ALA A 106 6.99 -6.44 3.41
CA ALA A 106 5.91 -5.70 4.08
C ALA A 106 5.19 -4.71 3.13
N GLU A 107 5.92 -4.05 2.23
CA GLU A 107 5.41 -3.11 1.22
C GLU A 107 4.40 -3.75 0.26
N GLU A 108 4.56 -5.04 -0.04
CA GLU A 108 3.78 -5.78 -1.05
C GLU A 108 2.47 -6.39 -0.54
N SER A 109 2.15 -6.22 0.74
CA SER A 109 1.05 -6.94 1.39
C SER A 109 -0.29 -6.18 1.46
N ASP A 110 -0.40 -4.96 0.91
CA ASP A 110 -1.55 -4.03 1.07
C ASP A 110 -1.95 -3.75 2.54
N GLN A 111 -1.22 -4.30 3.52
CA GLN A 111 -1.44 -4.18 4.97
C GLN A 111 -0.40 -3.26 5.63
N TRP A 112 0.23 -2.38 4.85
CA TRP A 112 1.32 -1.51 5.29
C TRP A 112 0.91 -0.53 6.40
N SER A 113 -0.37 -0.21 6.54
CA SER A 113 -0.90 0.63 7.61
C SER A 113 -0.74 0.03 9.02
N GLU A 114 -0.47 -1.29 9.13
CA GLU A 114 -0.53 -2.02 10.40
C GLU A 114 0.83 -2.53 10.93
N PHE A 115 1.92 -2.34 10.17
CA PHE A 115 3.30 -2.67 10.58
C PHE A 115 4.07 -1.37 10.85
N PRO A 116 4.83 -1.19 11.96
CA PRO A 116 5.38 0.13 12.28
C PRO A 116 6.53 0.50 11.33
N PRO A 117 6.34 1.39 10.34
CA PRO A 117 7.23 1.49 9.20
C PRO A 117 8.54 2.24 9.49
N ARG A 118 8.72 2.76 10.71
CA ARG A 118 9.64 3.90 10.97
C ARG A 118 10.73 3.64 11.99
N ALA A 119 10.95 2.37 12.36
CA ALA A 119 12.11 1.99 13.16
C ALA A 119 13.45 2.17 12.46
N PHE A 120 13.45 2.28 11.12
CA PHE A 120 14.64 2.05 10.30
C PHE A 120 15.16 3.28 9.53
N GLN A 121 14.50 4.45 9.61
CA GLN A 121 14.79 5.61 8.74
C GLN A 121 15.61 6.76 9.38
N GLY A 122 16.52 6.50 10.33
CA GLY A 122 17.38 7.62 10.75
C GLY A 122 18.62 7.25 11.55
N ALA A 123 19.53 6.55 10.90
CA ALA A 123 20.94 6.54 11.24
C ALA A 123 21.66 7.40 10.17
N GLY A 124 21.60 8.71 10.33
CA GLY A 124 22.07 9.65 9.30
C GLY A 124 22.12 11.10 9.75
N SER A 125 22.52 11.37 11.00
CA SER A 125 23.08 12.68 11.35
C SER A 125 23.97 12.52 12.59
N GLU A 126 25.28 12.45 12.37
CA GLU A 126 26.26 12.68 13.42
C GLU A 126 26.25 14.18 13.75
N ASP A 127 25.86 14.52 14.98
CA ASP A 127 26.43 15.66 15.69
C ASP A 127 26.86 15.13 17.06
N THR A 128 28.16 14.88 17.17
CA THR A 128 28.84 14.63 18.43
C THR A 128 28.94 15.92 19.21
N ASP A 129 28.29 16.00 20.37
CA ASP A 129 28.85 16.71 21.52
C ASP A 129 28.41 16.00 22.81
N GLU A 130 29.43 15.61 23.58
CA GLU A 130 29.37 15.00 24.90
C GLU A 130 28.73 15.95 25.92
N VAL A 131 27.70 15.52 26.66
CA VAL A 131 27.50 15.94 28.06
C VAL A 131 26.95 14.79 28.91
N GLU A 132 27.64 14.61 30.03
CA GLU A 132 27.51 13.73 31.19
C GLU A 132 26.10 13.22 31.57
N ARG A 133 25.98 11.91 31.82
CA ARG A 133 24.86 11.28 32.55
C ARG A 133 25.22 11.14 34.02
N GLU A 134 24.47 11.83 34.88
CA GLU A 134 24.39 11.54 36.32
C GLU A 134 23.37 10.43 36.61
N GLU A 135 23.74 9.61 37.59
CA GLU A 135 22.99 8.51 38.19
C GLU A 135 21.83 9.02 39.06
N SER A 136 20.62 8.47 38.87
CA SER A 136 19.73 8.02 39.97
C SER A 136 18.34 7.65 39.47
N ALA A 137 17.98 6.37 39.61
CA ALA A 137 16.83 5.97 40.43
C ALA A 137 16.77 4.44 40.51
N ALA A 138 16.86 3.93 41.73
CA ALA A 138 16.76 2.52 42.06
C ALA A 138 15.31 2.03 42.11
N SER A 139 15.16 0.75 41.73
CA SER A 139 14.28 -0.25 42.37
C SER A 139 12.77 -0.03 42.32
N MET A 140 12.14 -0.52 41.26
CA MET A 140 10.96 -1.39 41.39
C MET A 140 11.10 -2.57 40.43
N ALA A 141 11.11 -3.78 41.00
CA ALA A 141 11.11 -5.03 40.25
C ALA A 141 9.73 -5.21 39.57
N SER A 142 9.66 -4.79 38.32
CA SER A 142 8.66 -5.21 37.34
C SER A 142 9.42 -6.04 36.33
N THR A 143 9.28 -7.37 36.35
CA THR A 143 9.83 -8.21 35.28
C THR A 143 9.15 -7.80 33.99
N THR A 144 9.88 -7.07 33.15
CA THR A 144 9.36 -6.66 31.85
C THR A 144 9.27 -7.90 30.96
N PRO A 145 8.35 -7.96 29.99
CA PRO A 145 8.30 -9.05 29.01
C PRO A 145 9.65 -9.31 28.31
N ALA A 146 10.52 -8.30 28.22
CA ALA A 146 11.88 -8.40 27.68
C ALA A 146 12.83 -9.22 28.57
N GLU A 147 12.73 -9.10 29.91
CA GLU A 147 13.55 -9.89 30.85
C GLU A 147 13.14 -11.37 30.87
N ASP A 148 11.83 -11.65 30.76
CA ASP A 148 11.30 -13.01 30.67
C ASP A 148 11.74 -13.70 29.37
N LEU A 149 11.77 -12.96 28.25
CA LEU A 149 12.21 -13.45 26.95
C LEU A 149 13.74 -13.70 26.92
N SER A 150 14.55 -12.77 27.46
CA SER A 150 16.01 -12.94 27.56
C SER A 150 16.39 -14.16 28.42
N ARG A 151 15.64 -14.41 29.49
CA ARG A 151 15.79 -15.62 30.32
C ARG A 151 15.42 -16.89 29.55
N MET A 152 14.29 -16.91 28.83
CA MET A 152 13.90 -18.04 27.98
C MET A 152 14.94 -18.38 26.91
N ILE A 153 15.62 -17.39 26.33
CA ILE A 153 16.64 -17.57 25.29
C ILE A 153 17.95 -18.10 25.88
N SER A 154 18.34 -17.63 27.07
CA SER A 154 19.58 -18.03 27.74
C SER A 154 19.52 -19.42 28.38
N GLU A 155 18.31 -19.93 28.65
CA GLU A 155 18.09 -21.27 29.21
C GLU A 155 18.00 -22.39 28.15
N GLN A 156 17.96 -22.08 26.85
CA GLN A 156 17.87 -23.08 25.78
C GLN A 156 19.22 -23.76 25.44
N SER A 157 19.17 -25.08 25.25
CA SER A 157 20.34 -25.89 24.91
C SER A 157 20.83 -25.65 23.47
N PRO A 158 22.12 -25.86 23.16
CA PRO A 158 22.65 -25.72 21.79
C PRO A 158 21.97 -26.61 20.74
N SER A 159 21.35 -27.73 21.14
CA SER A 159 20.56 -28.60 20.24
C SER A 159 19.18 -28.05 19.90
N GLU A 160 18.61 -27.17 20.73
CA GLU A 160 17.32 -26.50 20.47
C GLU A 160 17.48 -25.27 19.56
N LYS A 161 18.73 -24.84 19.33
CA LYS A 161 19.12 -23.78 18.39
C LYS A 161 19.04 -24.18 16.91
N HIS A 162 18.59 -25.39 16.56
CA HIS A 162 18.28 -25.75 15.17
C HIS A 162 16.78 -25.62 14.84
N THR A 163 15.97 -25.21 15.82
CA THR A 163 14.52 -24.97 15.73
C THR A 163 14.19 -23.47 15.76
N PHE A 164 15.01 -22.63 15.11
CA PHE A 164 14.82 -21.17 15.08
C PHE A 164 13.72 -20.70 14.11
N LEU A 165 13.21 -21.59 13.26
CA LEU A 165 12.26 -21.27 12.20
C LEU A 165 10.81 -21.57 12.59
N ASP A 166 10.45 -21.30 13.84
CA ASP A 166 9.06 -21.43 14.25
C ASP A 166 8.39 -20.05 14.28
N PRO A 167 7.67 -19.64 13.21
CA PRO A 167 6.92 -18.38 13.21
C PRO A 167 5.89 -18.32 14.35
N THR A 168 5.56 -19.46 14.97
CA THR A 168 4.71 -19.49 16.17
C THR A 168 5.40 -18.94 17.41
N ARG A 169 6.72 -18.71 17.40
CA ARG A 169 7.40 -17.93 18.45
C ARG A 169 7.10 -16.44 18.39
N LEU A 170 6.63 -15.93 17.25
CA LEU A 170 6.23 -14.53 17.07
C LEU A 170 4.82 -14.27 17.60
N LEU A 171 3.95 -15.27 17.54
CA LEU A 171 2.54 -15.14 17.95
C LEU A 171 2.39 -14.84 19.47
N PRO A 172 3.19 -15.44 20.37
CA PRO A 172 3.24 -15.04 21.79
C PRO A 172 3.81 -13.63 22.01
N ILE A 173 4.69 -13.14 21.13
CA ILE A 173 5.28 -11.80 21.22
C ILE A 173 4.27 -10.75 20.76
N PHE A 174 3.45 -11.10 19.77
CA PHE A 174 2.40 -10.25 19.22
C PHE A 174 1.02 -10.89 19.33
N PRO A 175 0.48 -11.06 20.54
CA PRO A 175 -0.82 -11.73 20.73
C PRO A 175 -1.97 -10.97 20.05
N LYS A 176 -1.82 -9.65 19.86
CA LYS A 176 -2.78 -8.82 19.11
C LYS A 176 -2.65 -8.90 17.59
N MET A 177 -1.59 -9.53 17.05
CA MET A 177 -1.45 -9.77 15.61
C MET A 177 -2.31 -10.95 15.16
N GLN A 178 -2.75 -11.83 16.07
CA GLN A 178 -3.52 -13.02 15.67
C GLN A 178 -4.82 -12.68 14.91
N PRO A 179 -5.67 -11.73 15.37
CA PRO A 179 -6.84 -11.30 14.59
C PRO A 179 -6.45 -10.56 13.30
N LYS A 180 -5.26 -9.97 13.27
CA LYS A 180 -4.74 -9.16 12.14
C LYS A 180 -4.03 -9.99 11.07
N LEU A 181 -3.60 -11.20 11.40
CA LEU A 181 -3.16 -12.21 10.43
C LEU A 181 -4.40 -12.65 9.65
N GLY A 182 -4.77 -11.83 8.66
CA GLY A 182 -5.95 -12.07 7.82
C GLY A 182 -5.91 -13.46 7.19
N GLU A 183 -7.09 -13.96 6.80
CA GLU A 183 -7.28 -15.30 6.24
C GLU A 183 -6.28 -15.62 5.13
N GLN A 184 -5.97 -14.64 4.28
CA GLN A 184 -5.02 -14.77 3.18
C GLN A 184 -3.60 -15.12 3.64
N THR A 185 -3.14 -14.56 4.76
CA THR A 185 -1.81 -14.85 5.32
C THR A 185 -1.80 -16.23 5.96
N VAL A 186 -2.86 -16.59 6.69
CA VAL A 186 -3.03 -17.91 7.28
C VAL A 186 -3.05 -18.99 6.20
N MET A 187 -3.83 -18.79 5.14
CA MET A 187 -3.90 -19.67 3.97
C MET A 187 -2.49 -19.93 3.41
N LYS A 188 -1.74 -18.88 3.10
CA LYS A 188 -0.38 -18.98 2.52
C LYS A 188 0.55 -19.83 3.38
N LEU A 189 0.55 -19.60 4.70
CA LEU A 189 1.36 -20.36 5.65
C LEU A 189 0.94 -21.84 5.72
N GLU A 190 -0.36 -22.12 5.79
CA GLU A 190 -0.90 -23.48 5.86
C GLU A 190 -0.59 -24.29 4.60
N LEU A 191 -0.65 -23.65 3.42
CA LEU A 191 -0.29 -24.32 2.17
C LEU A 191 1.19 -24.71 2.12
N ILE A 192 2.08 -23.84 2.63
CA ILE A 192 3.52 -24.13 2.74
C ILE A 192 3.74 -25.29 3.74
N TRP A 193 3.14 -25.23 4.93
CA TRP A 193 3.29 -26.27 5.95
C TRP A 193 2.74 -27.63 5.50
N LYS A 194 1.58 -27.64 4.84
CA LYS A 194 1.01 -28.85 4.23
C LYS A 194 1.99 -29.46 3.23
N LYS A 195 2.72 -28.63 2.47
CA LYS A 195 3.69 -29.11 1.48
C LYS A 195 4.97 -29.64 2.12
N VAL A 196 5.50 -28.95 3.13
CA VAL A 196 6.73 -29.35 3.85
C VAL A 196 6.48 -30.56 4.75
N GLY A 197 5.25 -30.77 5.20
CA GLY A 197 4.88 -31.86 6.10
C GLY A 197 5.16 -31.58 7.58
N GLU A 198 5.53 -30.34 7.91
CA GLU A 198 5.83 -29.89 9.26
C GLU A 198 4.99 -28.66 9.58
N ARG A 199 3.85 -28.87 10.23
CA ARG A 199 2.98 -27.79 10.72
C ARG A 199 3.37 -27.44 12.16
N PRO A 200 3.82 -26.21 12.45
CA PRO A 200 4.14 -25.80 13.80
C PRO A 200 2.88 -25.63 14.66
N ALA A 201 3.07 -25.46 15.97
CA ALA A 201 1.97 -25.28 16.92
C ALA A 201 1.41 -23.85 16.87
N VAL A 202 0.44 -23.61 15.99
CA VAL A 202 -0.25 -22.32 15.82
C VAL A 202 -1.55 -22.23 16.64
N PRO A 203 -2.02 -21.01 16.98
CA PRO A 203 -3.23 -20.78 17.77
C PRO A 203 -4.54 -20.83 16.95
N TRP A 204 -4.49 -21.21 15.67
CA TRP A 204 -5.66 -21.45 14.83
C TRP A 204 -5.75 -22.92 14.41
N ASP A 205 -6.97 -23.36 14.13
CA ASP A 205 -7.24 -24.73 13.70
C ASP A 205 -6.63 -25.01 12.32
N ALA A 206 -6.19 -26.25 12.10
CA ALA A 206 -5.71 -26.67 10.80
C ALA A 206 -6.89 -26.66 9.81
N PRO A 207 -6.72 -26.10 8.59
CA PRO A 207 -7.78 -26.12 7.60
C PRO A 207 -8.06 -27.56 7.19
N SER A 208 -9.34 -27.84 6.97
CA SER A 208 -9.81 -29.09 6.37
C SER A 208 -9.29 -29.23 4.94
N GLU A 209 -9.26 -30.47 4.42
CA GLU A 209 -8.89 -30.70 3.02
C GLU A 209 -9.79 -29.92 2.06
N LYS A 210 -11.07 -29.81 2.39
CA LYS A 210 -12.04 -29.06 1.59
C LYS A 210 -11.73 -27.57 1.55
N GLU A 211 -11.37 -26.94 2.68
CA GLU A 211 -10.98 -25.52 2.70
C GLU A 211 -9.74 -25.27 1.85
N VAL A 212 -8.75 -26.17 1.90
CA VAL A 212 -7.57 -26.07 1.03
C VAL A 212 -7.92 -26.21 -0.46
N ASP A 213 -8.85 -27.10 -0.81
CA ASP A 213 -9.32 -27.26 -2.18
C ASP A 213 -10.14 -26.04 -2.65
N ASP A 214 -10.96 -25.47 -1.77
CA ASP A 214 -11.73 -24.24 -2.04
C ASP A 214 -10.77 -23.06 -2.27
N TRP A 215 -9.69 -22.94 -1.49
CA TRP A 215 -8.64 -21.93 -1.71
C TRP A 215 -7.92 -22.09 -3.05
N ASP A 216 -7.53 -23.31 -3.45
CA ASP A 216 -6.93 -23.56 -4.78
C ASP A 216 -7.89 -23.18 -5.90
N LYS A 217 -9.18 -23.49 -5.72
CA LYS A 217 -10.23 -23.17 -6.69
C LYS A 217 -10.39 -21.67 -6.84
N ASP A 218 -10.51 -20.92 -5.75
CA ASP A 218 -10.65 -19.46 -5.77
C ASP A 218 -9.42 -18.79 -6.40
N GLN A 219 -8.22 -19.29 -6.09
CA GLN A 219 -6.99 -18.80 -6.71
C GLN A 219 -6.94 -19.11 -8.22
N ARG A 220 -7.39 -20.29 -8.66
CA ARG A 220 -7.49 -20.63 -10.09
C ARG A 220 -8.54 -19.79 -10.82
N GLU A 221 -9.64 -19.44 -10.16
CA GLU A 221 -10.64 -18.52 -10.71
C GLU A 221 -10.09 -17.11 -10.89
N SER A 222 -9.29 -16.61 -9.95
CA SER A 222 -8.60 -15.31 -10.08
C SER A 222 -7.56 -15.29 -11.20
N TYR A 223 -7.01 -16.44 -11.58
CA TYR A 223 -6.14 -16.60 -12.75
C TYR A 223 -6.88 -16.68 -14.08
N HIS A 224 -8.23 -16.63 -14.06
CA HIS A 224 -9.09 -16.74 -15.23
C HIS A 224 -8.79 -17.99 -16.08
N LEU A 225 -8.47 -19.13 -15.45
CA LEU A 225 -8.10 -20.33 -16.19
C LEU A 225 -9.21 -20.77 -17.15
N PRO A 226 -8.88 -21.12 -18.41
CA PRO A 226 -9.88 -21.57 -19.38
C PRO A 226 -10.40 -22.97 -19.00
N HIS A 227 -11.49 -23.37 -19.64
CA HIS A 227 -11.97 -24.75 -19.56
C HIS A 227 -10.88 -25.73 -20.02
N GLU A 228 -10.88 -26.93 -19.45
CA GLU A 228 -9.85 -27.96 -19.71
C GLU A 228 -9.70 -28.28 -21.20
N GLU A 229 -10.80 -28.24 -21.96
CA GLU A 229 -10.81 -28.48 -23.41
C GLU A 229 -10.08 -27.41 -24.23
N ASP A 230 -9.99 -26.17 -23.73
CA ASP A 230 -9.32 -25.05 -24.41
C ASP A 230 -7.89 -24.83 -23.91
N ARG A 231 -7.50 -25.48 -22.80
CA ARG A 231 -6.27 -25.19 -22.06
C ARG A 231 -5.01 -25.35 -22.91
N GLU A 232 -4.91 -26.41 -23.71
CA GLU A 232 -3.73 -26.65 -24.55
C GLU A 232 -3.56 -25.60 -25.65
N ASP A 233 -4.66 -25.16 -26.27
CA ASP A 233 -4.63 -24.15 -27.32
C ASP A 233 -4.32 -22.76 -26.74
N VAL A 234 -4.87 -22.45 -25.57
CA VAL A 234 -4.52 -21.25 -24.80
C VAL A 234 -3.03 -21.27 -24.43
N LEU A 235 -2.52 -22.38 -23.91
CA LEU A 235 -1.09 -22.52 -23.58
C LEU A 235 -0.17 -22.32 -24.77
N LYS A 236 -0.51 -22.85 -25.95
CA LYS A 236 0.24 -22.61 -27.19
C LYS A 236 0.26 -21.13 -27.54
N SER A 237 -0.86 -20.43 -27.40
CA SER A 237 -0.93 -18.98 -27.59
C SER A 237 -0.09 -18.22 -26.56
N LEU A 238 -0.17 -18.59 -25.27
CA LEU A 238 0.59 -17.96 -24.19
C LEU A 238 2.09 -18.13 -24.39
N LYS A 239 2.54 -19.31 -24.83
CA LYS A 239 3.95 -19.56 -25.16
C LYS A 239 4.50 -18.59 -26.20
N VAL A 240 3.71 -18.25 -27.23
CA VAL A 240 4.11 -17.25 -28.22
C VAL A 240 4.18 -15.85 -27.60
N ARG A 241 3.21 -15.48 -26.74
CA ARG A 241 3.17 -14.16 -26.09
C ARG A 241 4.32 -13.94 -25.10
N VAL A 242 4.61 -14.93 -24.25
CA VAL A 242 5.75 -14.88 -23.33
C VAL A 242 7.06 -14.76 -24.13
N ALA A 243 7.21 -15.52 -25.22
CA ALA A 243 8.40 -15.41 -26.08
C ALA A 243 8.57 -14.05 -26.77
N LEU A 244 7.51 -13.21 -26.83
CA LEU A 244 7.56 -11.85 -27.37
C LEU A 244 7.89 -10.79 -26.30
N GLY A 245 8.13 -11.17 -25.05
CA GLY A 245 8.42 -10.24 -23.96
C GLY A 245 7.18 -9.50 -23.43
N GLN A 246 5.97 -10.07 -23.60
CA GLN A 246 4.75 -9.56 -22.97
C GLN A 246 4.72 -10.04 -21.51
N ASP A 247 5.59 -9.46 -20.69
CA ASP A 247 6.14 -10.13 -19.50
C ASP A 247 5.23 -10.24 -18.27
N ARG A 248 4.05 -9.61 -18.25
CA ARG A 248 3.16 -9.63 -17.06
C ARG A 248 1.69 -9.80 -17.41
N ASP A 249 1.19 -8.96 -18.31
CA ASP A 249 -0.23 -8.91 -18.65
C ASP A 249 -0.53 -9.77 -19.88
N LEU A 250 -0.65 -11.08 -19.66
CA LEU A 250 -1.08 -12.03 -20.69
C LEU A 250 -2.61 -11.98 -20.91
N TYR A 251 -3.20 -10.77 -20.90
CA TYR A 251 -4.65 -10.56 -20.84
C TYR A 251 -5.43 -11.49 -21.79
N PRO A 252 -6.47 -12.18 -21.29
CA PRO A 252 -7.07 -12.05 -19.96
C PRO A 252 -6.37 -12.84 -18.83
N TYR A 253 -5.22 -13.46 -19.09
CA TYR A 253 -4.51 -14.31 -18.12
C TYR A 253 -3.35 -13.56 -17.47
N MET A 254 -2.87 -14.08 -16.34
CA MET A 254 -1.63 -13.65 -15.69
C MET A 254 -0.51 -14.67 -15.93
N LEU A 255 0.75 -14.26 -15.85
CA LEU A 255 1.91 -15.16 -16.01
C LEU A 255 1.90 -16.30 -14.99
N CYS A 256 1.53 -16.03 -13.73
CA CYS A 256 1.35 -17.07 -12.71
C CYS A 256 0.26 -18.09 -13.09
N GLY A 257 -0.84 -17.64 -13.67
CA GLY A 257 -1.88 -18.51 -14.24
C GLY A 257 -1.38 -19.36 -15.41
N ALA A 258 -0.53 -18.80 -16.27
CA ALA A 258 0.13 -19.54 -17.36
C ALA A 258 1.04 -20.65 -16.82
N ILE A 259 1.80 -20.38 -15.76
CA ILE A 259 2.65 -21.38 -15.09
C ILE A 259 1.78 -22.51 -14.50
N VAL A 260 0.67 -22.20 -13.82
CA VAL A 260 -0.27 -23.20 -13.30
C VAL A 260 -0.85 -24.06 -14.41
N MET A 261 -1.30 -23.44 -15.52
CA MET A 261 -1.79 -24.20 -16.68
C MET A 261 -0.73 -25.12 -17.27
N ALA A 262 0.51 -24.64 -17.42
CA ALA A 262 1.60 -25.42 -17.95
C ALA A 262 1.91 -26.63 -17.06
N LEU A 263 1.91 -26.45 -15.73
CA LEU A 263 2.04 -27.55 -14.78
C LEU A 263 0.92 -28.58 -14.90
N ASP A 264 -0.34 -28.13 -14.97
CA ASP A 264 -1.49 -29.04 -15.15
C ASP A 264 -1.40 -29.82 -16.47
N ALA A 265 -0.86 -29.21 -17.52
CA ALA A 265 -0.64 -29.83 -18.83
C ALA A 265 0.68 -30.64 -18.92
N VAL A 266 1.44 -30.75 -17.82
CA VAL A 266 2.74 -31.45 -17.75
C VAL A 266 3.82 -30.81 -18.66
N TRP A 267 3.70 -29.51 -18.94
CA TRP A 267 4.70 -28.69 -19.63
C TRP A 267 5.72 -28.14 -18.61
N VAL A 268 6.44 -29.05 -17.95
CA VAL A 268 7.31 -28.73 -16.81
C VAL A 268 8.46 -27.80 -17.20
N ASP A 269 9.03 -27.98 -18.39
CA ASP A 269 10.15 -27.17 -18.88
C ASP A 269 9.70 -25.73 -19.17
N GLU A 270 8.54 -25.55 -19.80
CA GLU A 270 7.92 -24.24 -20.01
C GLU A 270 7.56 -23.57 -18.69
N ALA A 271 6.92 -24.29 -17.77
CA ALA A 271 6.55 -23.76 -16.46
C ALA A 271 7.79 -23.29 -15.67
N ARG A 272 8.89 -24.05 -15.75
CA ARG A 272 10.18 -23.70 -15.14
C ARG A 272 10.78 -22.44 -15.76
N GLN A 273 10.78 -22.33 -17.09
CA GLN A 273 11.28 -21.14 -17.78
C GLN A 273 10.46 -19.90 -17.41
N TRP A 274 9.13 -19.99 -17.49
CA TRP A 274 8.23 -18.87 -17.18
C TRP A 274 8.31 -18.47 -15.70
N MET A 275 8.51 -19.41 -14.78
CA MET A 275 8.78 -19.11 -13.37
C MET A 275 10.09 -18.33 -13.21
N SER A 276 11.15 -18.70 -13.93
CA SER A 276 12.40 -17.94 -13.95
C SER A 276 12.20 -16.53 -14.46
N ASP A 277 11.50 -16.37 -15.59
CA ASP A 277 11.23 -15.06 -16.18
C ASP A 277 10.39 -14.20 -15.22
N TRP A 278 9.37 -14.78 -14.60
CA TRP A 278 8.52 -14.10 -13.62
C TRP A 278 9.33 -13.59 -12.42
N VAL A 279 10.09 -14.46 -11.74
CA VAL A 279 10.87 -14.10 -10.56
C VAL A 279 11.94 -13.06 -10.88
N GLN A 280 12.64 -13.18 -12.02
CA GLN A 280 13.66 -12.21 -12.41
C GLN A 280 13.06 -10.84 -12.75
N ASN A 281 11.95 -10.82 -13.48
CA ASN A 281 11.25 -9.58 -13.81
C ASN A 281 10.64 -8.93 -12.56
N ASP A 282 10.26 -9.72 -11.56
CA ASP A 282 9.65 -9.21 -10.32
C ASP A 282 10.65 -8.74 -9.27
N LYS A 283 11.84 -9.33 -9.24
CA LYS A 283 12.97 -8.76 -8.49
C LYS A 283 13.27 -7.31 -8.88
N ALA A 284 13.01 -6.92 -10.13
CA ALA A 284 13.26 -5.58 -10.63
C ALA A 284 12.14 -4.57 -10.30
N LEU A 285 10.93 -5.03 -9.94
CA LEU A 285 9.71 -4.21 -9.96
C LEU A 285 8.83 -4.41 -8.70
N HIS A 286 9.42 -4.58 -7.51
CA HIS A 286 8.71 -4.74 -6.21
C HIS A 286 8.22 -6.16 -5.85
N ALA A 287 9.08 -7.17 -6.03
CA ALA A 287 9.16 -8.50 -5.39
C ALA A 287 7.90 -9.21 -4.81
N SER A 288 6.67 -8.91 -5.28
CA SER A 288 5.37 -9.50 -4.87
C SER A 288 5.21 -11.00 -5.16
N TRP A 289 6.13 -11.58 -5.93
CA TRP A 289 6.09 -12.98 -6.35
C TRP A 289 6.04 -14.01 -5.19
N PRO A 290 6.68 -13.85 -4.01
CA PRO A 290 6.56 -14.79 -2.90
C PRO A 290 5.12 -14.86 -2.39
N THR A 291 4.44 -13.71 -2.31
CA THR A 291 3.04 -13.60 -1.88
C THR A 291 2.13 -14.34 -2.85
N THR A 292 2.32 -14.14 -4.15
CA THR A 292 1.55 -14.85 -5.19
C THR A 292 1.86 -16.35 -5.21
N LEU A 293 3.13 -16.73 -5.06
CA LEU A 293 3.55 -18.13 -5.04
C LEU A 293 2.94 -18.88 -3.86
N ALA A 294 2.93 -18.27 -2.67
CA ALA A 294 2.33 -18.85 -1.49
C ALA A 294 0.80 -18.94 -1.55
N SER A 295 0.15 -18.25 -2.50
CA SER A 295 -1.31 -18.28 -2.65
C SER A 295 -1.81 -19.48 -3.46
N SER A 296 -0.93 -20.23 -4.12
CA SER A 296 -1.33 -21.37 -4.95
C SER A 296 -0.60 -22.66 -4.53
N PRO A 297 -1.34 -23.73 -4.11
CA PRO A 297 -0.77 -25.04 -3.85
C PRO A 297 0.06 -25.59 -5.01
N THR A 298 -0.36 -25.28 -6.24
CA THR A 298 0.31 -25.72 -7.46
C THR A 298 1.69 -25.06 -7.61
N LEU A 299 1.80 -23.76 -7.31
CA LEU A 299 3.05 -23.00 -7.41
C LEU A 299 4.01 -23.25 -6.25
N ILE A 300 3.50 -23.54 -5.04
CA ILE A 300 4.34 -23.86 -3.86
C ILE A 300 5.29 -25.04 -4.12
N ASN A 301 4.93 -25.95 -5.02
CA ASN A 301 5.84 -27.03 -5.45
C ASN A 301 7.18 -26.50 -5.96
N PHE A 302 7.21 -25.33 -6.62
CA PHE A 302 8.45 -24.73 -7.08
C PHE A 302 9.31 -24.15 -5.95
N ALA A 303 8.71 -23.70 -4.85
CA ALA A 303 9.47 -23.31 -3.67
C ALA A 303 10.15 -24.50 -3.01
N VAL A 304 9.44 -25.61 -2.85
CA VAL A 304 9.96 -26.77 -2.11
C VAL A 304 10.93 -27.63 -2.94
N THR A 305 10.89 -27.55 -4.28
CA THR A 305 11.78 -28.32 -5.17
C THR A 305 13.17 -27.70 -5.36
N GLY A 306 13.44 -26.53 -4.77
CA GLY A 306 14.71 -25.82 -4.92
C GLY A 306 14.83 -25.01 -6.22
N LEU A 307 13.80 -24.97 -7.07
CA LEU A 307 13.83 -24.16 -8.29
C LEU A 307 14.01 -22.68 -7.96
N LEU A 308 13.32 -22.17 -6.93
CA LEU A 308 13.51 -20.79 -6.51
C LEU A 308 14.95 -20.51 -6.07
N SER A 309 15.62 -21.46 -5.42
CA SER A 309 17.03 -21.32 -5.06
C SER A 309 17.91 -21.22 -6.30
N GLU A 310 17.64 -22.04 -7.34
CA GLU A 310 18.34 -21.95 -8.63
C GLU A 310 18.13 -20.60 -9.31
N ILE A 311 16.90 -20.10 -9.37
CA ILE A 311 16.57 -18.83 -10.03
C ILE A 311 17.15 -17.65 -9.26
N THR A 312 16.97 -17.65 -7.94
CA THR A 312 17.34 -16.50 -7.11
C THR A 312 18.82 -16.44 -6.79
N GLY A 313 19.55 -17.56 -6.95
CA GLY A 313 20.92 -17.74 -6.47
C GLY A 313 21.01 -17.86 -4.94
N HIS A 314 19.87 -17.91 -4.25
CA HIS A 314 19.78 -17.85 -2.81
C HIS A 314 19.92 -19.26 -2.23
N THR A 315 21.01 -19.51 -1.51
CA THR A 315 21.31 -20.83 -0.94
C THR A 315 20.49 -21.09 0.32
N ALA A 316 20.36 -22.37 0.71
CA ALA A 316 19.70 -22.74 1.97
C ALA A 316 20.36 -22.07 3.19
N ALA A 317 21.70 -21.97 3.21
CA ALA A 317 22.42 -21.31 4.30
C ALA A 317 22.14 -19.81 4.38
N GLN A 318 21.96 -19.14 3.23
CA GLN A 318 21.54 -17.73 3.21
C GLN A 318 20.10 -17.58 3.69
N ALA A 319 19.19 -18.47 3.28
CA ALA A 319 17.81 -18.43 3.75
C ALA A 319 17.71 -18.67 5.27
N GLU A 320 18.53 -19.58 5.82
CA GLU A 320 18.66 -19.79 7.27
C GLU A 320 19.21 -18.55 7.97
N GLN A 321 20.21 -17.90 7.37
CA GLN A 321 20.79 -16.66 7.90
C GLN A 321 19.78 -15.52 7.89
N ASP A 322 19.09 -15.30 6.78
CA ASP A 322 18.03 -14.28 6.64
C ASP A 322 16.94 -14.51 7.67
N ALA A 323 16.45 -15.75 7.81
CA ALA A 323 15.44 -16.09 8.78
C ALA A 323 15.93 -15.91 10.24
N ALA A 324 17.20 -16.19 10.53
CA ALA A 324 17.80 -15.91 11.84
C ALA A 324 17.86 -14.41 12.11
N ILE A 325 18.19 -13.58 11.11
CA ILE A 325 18.23 -12.13 11.24
C ILE A 325 16.82 -11.57 11.44
N ILE A 326 15.84 -12.04 10.66
CA ILE A 326 14.42 -11.67 10.83
C ILE A 326 13.95 -12.05 12.23
N SER A 327 14.22 -13.27 12.67
CA SER A 327 13.86 -13.72 14.02
C SER A 327 14.51 -12.87 15.10
N GLN A 328 15.80 -12.53 14.96
CA GLN A 328 16.50 -11.67 15.91
C GLN A 328 15.90 -10.25 15.94
N ALA A 329 15.60 -9.67 14.77
CA ALA A 329 14.97 -8.36 14.67
C ALA A 329 13.58 -8.34 15.33
N LEU A 330 12.79 -9.39 15.12
CA LEU A 330 11.47 -9.53 15.74
C LEU A 330 11.55 -9.81 17.26
N LEU A 331 12.57 -10.52 17.73
CA LEU A 331 12.82 -10.72 19.16
C LEU A 331 13.33 -9.45 19.86
N ALA A 332 14.08 -8.61 19.16
CA ALA A 332 14.48 -7.28 19.64
C ALA A 332 13.32 -6.27 19.62
N PHE A 333 12.20 -6.63 18.99
CA PHE A 333 11.08 -5.73 18.75
C PHE A 333 10.39 -5.17 20.01
N PRO A 334 10.28 -5.85 21.16
CA PRO A 334 9.70 -5.23 22.35
C PRO A 334 10.51 -4.03 22.86
N GLU A 335 11.84 -4.08 22.80
CA GLU A 335 12.72 -2.98 23.18
C GLU A 335 12.74 -1.88 22.10
N THR A 336 12.71 -2.25 20.81
CA THR A 336 12.64 -1.27 19.74
C THR A 336 11.24 -0.67 19.61
N SER A 337 10.14 -1.37 19.86
CA SER A 337 8.78 -0.86 19.65
C SER A 337 8.44 0.30 20.59
N ALA A 338 8.83 0.24 21.86
CA ALA A 338 8.68 1.38 22.78
C ALA A 338 9.57 2.55 22.35
N ALA A 339 10.83 2.28 21.97
CA ALA A 339 11.74 3.31 21.47
C ALA A 339 11.28 3.91 20.12
N VAL A 340 10.67 3.11 19.26
CA VAL A 340 10.11 3.47 17.94
C VAL A 340 8.84 4.26 18.12
N TYR A 341 8.00 3.86 19.06
CA TYR A 341 6.82 4.63 19.45
C TYR A 341 7.22 5.98 20.02
N GLU A 342 8.18 6.02 20.96
CA GLU A 342 8.69 7.28 21.51
C GLU A 342 9.40 8.12 20.45
N ARG A 343 10.15 7.51 19.52
CA ARG A 343 10.74 8.20 18.38
C ARG A 343 9.66 8.77 17.46
N GLN A 344 8.64 8.00 17.12
CA GLN A 344 7.53 8.45 16.27
C GLN A 344 6.74 9.55 16.96
N ARG A 345 6.51 9.43 18.27
CA ARG A 345 5.91 10.47 19.10
C ARG A 345 6.76 11.72 19.10
N ALA A 346 8.07 11.61 19.28
CA ALA A 346 9.00 12.74 19.25
C ALA A 346 9.04 13.41 17.88
N ILE A 347 9.04 12.64 16.78
CA ILE A 347 8.94 13.16 15.41
C ILE A 347 7.62 13.90 15.21
N THR A 348 6.50 13.28 15.60
CA THR A 348 5.16 13.88 15.49
C THR A 348 5.08 15.16 16.31
N GLN A 349 5.60 15.16 17.54
CA GLN A 349 5.67 16.34 18.41
C GLN A 349 6.55 17.44 17.82
N ARG A 350 7.69 17.09 17.19
CA ARG A 350 8.56 18.05 16.52
C ARG A 350 7.82 18.83 15.43
N PHE A 351 7.05 18.13 14.60
CA PHE A 351 6.25 18.79 13.55
C PHE A 351 5.02 19.51 14.10
N THR A 352 4.34 18.93 15.09
CA THR A 352 3.18 19.57 15.74
C THR A 352 3.58 20.88 16.45
N GLY A 353 4.80 20.97 16.98
CA GLY A 353 5.35 22.19 17.58
C GLY A 353 5.88 23.22 16.58
N ALA A 354 6.13 22.83 15.33
CA ALA A 354 6.72 23.70 14.33
C ALA A 354 5.74 24.82 13.90
N PRO A 355 6.27 26.00 13.52
CA PRO A 355 5.44 27.08 12.99
C PRO A 355 4.98 26.77 11.56
N TRP A 356 3.77 27.21 11.20
CA TRP A 356 3.18 26.95 9.89
C TRP A 356 4.08 27.32 8.70
N PRO A 357 4.74 28.49 8.65
CA PRO A 357 5.65 28.82 7.54
C PRO A 357 6.82 27.84 7.37
N ALA A 358 7.27 27.18 8.45
CA ALA A 358 8.32 26.16 8.34
C ALA A 358 7.77 24.85 7.76
N LEU A 359 6.63 24.36 8.27
CA LEU A 359 5.98 23.15 7.76
C LEU A 359 5.60 23.29 6.28
N VAL A 360 4.96 24.41 5.94
CA VAL A 360 4.46 24.69 4.60
C VAL A 360 5.59 24.76 3.56
N ARG A 361 6.77 25.30 3.93
CA ARG A 361 7.96 25.29 3.07
C ARG A 361 8.50 23.89 2.79
N MET A 362 8.37 22.95 3.74
CA MET A 362 8.82 21.58 3.50
C MET A 362 8.00 20.92 2.40
N LEU A 363 6.71 21.25 2.28
CA LEU A 363 5.82 20.66 1.28
C LEU A 363 6.25 20.96 -0.16
N ASP A 364 7.03 22.01 -0.40
CA ASP A 364 7.57 22.33 -1.73
C ASP A 364 8.47 21.20 -2.30
N THR A 365 9.02 20.33 -1.46
CA THR A 365 9.78 19.13 -1.91
C THR A 365 8.85 18.06 -2.49
N LEU A 366 7.59 18.00 -2.04
CA LEU A 366 6.57 17.05 -2.51
C LEU A 366 5.80 17.57 -3.74
N LYS A 367 6.35 18.56 -4.41
CA LYS A 367 5.74 19.27 -5.52
C LYS A 367 5.81 18.38 -6.78
N LEU A 368 4.66 17.92 -7.31
CA LEU A 368 4.61 17.03 -8.48
C LEU A 368 5.24 17.67 -9.73
N PRO A 369 6.36 17.19 -10.28
CA PRO A 369 7.04 17.84 -11.41
C PRO A 369 6.25 17.63 -12.72
N ILE A 370 5.22 18.42 -12.94
CA ILE A 370 4.49 18.43 -14.21
C ILE A 370 5.31 19.24 -15.23
N GLU A 371 5.81 18.55 -16.25
CA GLU A 371 6.53 19.17 -17.37
C GLU A 371 5.61 20.11 -18.16
N GLY A 372 5.97 21.39 -18.26
CA GLY A 372 5.44 22.28 -19.30
C GLY A 372 4.55 23.44 -18.84
N ASP A 373 4.25 23.60 -17.56
CA ASP A 373 3.49 24.76 -17.07
C ASP A 373 4.19 25.50 -15.92
N ASP A 374 4.04 26.83 -15.96
CA ASP A 374 4.61 27.83 -15.08
C ASP A 374 3.85 27.89 -13.74
N TRP A 375 3.51 26.73 -13.16
CA TRP A 375 2.79 26.64 -11.88
C TRP A 375 3.77 27.01 -10.76
N LYS A 376 3.84 28.31 -10.53
CA LYS A 376 4.90 28.96 -9.74
C LYS A 376 4.92 28.57 -8.27
N THR A 377 3.83 28.09 -7.69
CA THR A 377 3.77 27.75 -6.26
C THR A 377 2.80 26.60 -6.00
N LEU A 378 3.22 25.62 -5.20
CA LEU A 378 2.33 24.61 -4.61
C LEU A 378 1.26 25.25 -3.73
N LEU A 379 1.63 26.36 -3.10
CA LEU A 379 0.82 27.11 -2.16
C LEU A 379 -0.06 28.12 -2.88
N LEU A 380 -1.33 28.15 -2.49
CA LEU A 380 -2.24 29.22 -2.89
C LEU A 380 -1.98 30.48 -2.06
N PRO A 381 -2.29 31.69 -2.59
CA PRO A 381 -2.15 32.93 -1.83
C PRO A 381 -2.85 32.85 -0.48
N PRO A 382 -2.30 33.43 0.61
CA PRO A 382 -2.94 33.40 1.92
C PRO A 382 -4.37 33.93 1.92
N ALA A 383 -5.23 33.31 2.73
CA ALA A 383 -6.60 33.77 2.93
C ALA A 383 -6.61 35.06 3.75
N SER A 384 -7.56 35.95 3.45
CA SER A 384 -7.78 37.11 4.30
C SER A 384 -8.58 36.72 5.55
N PRO A 385 -8.35 37.37 6.72
CA PRO A 385 -9.21 37.17 7.90
C PRO A 385 -10.69 37.50 7.66
N LEU A 386 -11.00 38.29 6.63
CA LEU A 386 -12.37 38.56 6.23
C LEU A 386 -12.97 37.35 5.49
N ALA A 387 -12.26 36.78 4.53
CA ALA A 387 -12.71 35.60 3.78
C ALA A 387 -12.96 34.38 4.68
N ILE A 388 -12.09 34.19 5.70
CA ILE A 388 -12.30 33.14 6.72
C ILE A 388 -13.60 33.40 7.48
N ARG A 389 -13.84 34.62 7.97
CA ARG A 389 -15.06 34.98 8.71
C ARG A 389 -16.33 34.87 7.88
N GLU A 390 -16.29 35.35 6.64
CA GLU A 390 -17.42 35.23 5.70
C GLU A 390 -17.75 33.76 5.40
N THR A 391 -16.72 32.90 5.33
CA THR A 391 -16.90 31.46 5.19
C THR A 391 -17.48 30.82 6.44
N GLU A 392 -16.98 31.15 7.63
CA GLU A 392 -17.54 30.68 8.91
C GLU A 392 -19.03 31.06 9.04
N GLU A 393 -19.38 32.32 8.70
CA GLU A 393 -20.76 32.79 8.67
C GLU A 393 -21.62 32.01 7.66
N ARG A 394 -21.10 31.76 6.47
CA ARG A 394 -21.78 30.99 5.41
C ARG A 394 -21.99 29.52 5.79
N LEU A 395 -20.99 28.90 6.41
CA LEU A 395 -21.05 27.50 6.86
C LEU A 395 -21.87 27.34 8.13
N GLY A 396 -22.05 28.42 8.90
CA GLY A 396 -22.74 28.42 10.19
C GLY A 396 -21.94 27.76 11.31
N VAL A 397 -20.60 27.68 11.17
CA VAL A 397 -19.69 27.06 12.15
C VAL A 397 -18.40 27.85 12.24
N GLU A 398 -17.72 27.77 13.38
CA GLU A 398 -16.32 28.20 13.48
C GLU A 398 -15.39 27.10 12.97
N LEU A 399 -14.45 27.46 12.11
CA LEU A 399 -13.42 26.55 11.63
C LEU A 399 -12.38 26.28 12.74
N PRO A 400 -11.74 25.10 12.74
CA PRO A 400 -10.65 24.79 13.66
C PRO A 400 -9.55 25.86 13.65
N ALA A 401 -9.02 26.18 14.84
CA ALA A 401 -8.03 27.26 14.98
C ALA A 401 -6.74 26.98 14.20
N ASP A 402 -6.27 25.74 14.23
CA ASP A 402 -5.08 25.29 13.50
C ASP A 402 -5.28 25.37 11.98
N PHE A 403 -6.46 25.02 11.48
CA PHE A 403 -6.79 25.18 10.06
C PHE A 403 -6.89 26.65 9.64
N LYS A 404 -7.46 27.53 10.49
CA LYS A 404 -7.44 28.98 10.23
C LYS A 404 -6.03 29.53 10.17
N ASP A 405 -5.16 29.13 11.09
CA ASP A 405 -3.76 29.54 11.09
C ASP A 405 -3.03 29.08 9.82
N PHE A 406 -3.32 27.87 9.34
CA PHE A 406 -2.84 27.40 8.05
C PHE A 406 -3.36 28.26 6.89
N LEU A 407 -4.66 28.57 6.85
CA LEU A 407 -5.27 29.39 5.79
C LEU A 407 -4.65 30.80 5.71
N LEU A 408 -4.21 31.36 6.83
CA LEU A 408 -3.48 32.63 6.89
C LEU A 408 -2.05 32.54 6.32
N VAL A 409 -1.52 31.34 6.10
CA VAL A 409 -0.25 31.09 5.41
C VAL A 409 -0.47 30.65 3.96
N SER A 410 -1.49 29.82 3.70
CA SER A 410 -1.86 29.40 2.35
C SER A 410 -3.35 29.03 2.26
N ASN A 411 -4.09 29.65 1.33
CA ASN A 411 -5.51 29.40 1.15
C ASN A 411 -5.77 28.13 0.33
N GLY A 412 -5.23 26.99 0.77
CA GLY A 412 -5.28 25.69 0.08
C GLY A 412 -3.94 25.28 -0.53
N LEU A 413 -3.92 24.08 -1.13
CA LEU A 413 -2.71 23.42 -1.66
C LEU A 413 -3.02 22.82 -3.03
N ASP A 414 -2.05 22.87 -3.92
CA ASP A 414 -2.11 22.12 -5.18
C ASP A 414 -1.67 20.65 -4.99
N THR A 415 -1.64 19.91 -6.08
CA THR A 415 -1.35 18.47 -6.12
C THR A 415 0.07 18.16 -5.68
N LEU A 416 0.22 17.18 -4.78
CA LEU A 416 1.49 16.66 -4.29
C LEU A 416 1.92 15.39 -5.05
N THR A 417 3.18 14.99 -4.92
CA THR A 417 3.73 13.71 -5.44
C THR A 417 3.26 12.49 -4.67
N ILE A 418 2.73 12.70 -3.47
CA ILE A 418 2.24 11.66 -2.57
C ILE A 418 0.72 11.64 -2.55
N ASP A 419 0.16 10.57 -1.99
CA ASP A 419 -1.26 10.36 -1.73
C ASP A 419 -1.83 11.39 -0.73
N ALA A 420 -1.98 12.62 -1.22
CA ALA A 420 -2.55 13.74 -0.50
C ALA A 420 -3.37 14.61 -1.48
N PRO A 421 -4.69 14.79 -1.23
CA PRO A 421 -5.53 15.50 -2.18
C PRO A 421 -5.24 17.01 -2.15
N PRO A 422 -5.35 17.69 -3.31
CA PRO A 422 -5.27 19.15 -3.35
C PRO A 422 -6.37 19.77 -2.50
N LEU A 423 -6.05 20.87 -1.80
CA LEU A 423 -6.97 21.52 -0.87
C LEU A 423 -7.68 22.71 -1.51
N LYS A 424 -8.99 22.81 -1.27
CA LYS A 424 -9.83 23.92 -1.66
C LYS A 424 -9.42 25.21 -0.92
N PRO A 425 -9.55 26.37 -1.57
CA PRO A 425 -9.55 27.65 -0.86
C PRO A 425 -10.76 27.75 0.07
N VAL A 426 -10.65 28.58 1.11
CA VAL A 426 -11.66 28.72 2.17
C VAL A 426 -13.03 29.08 1.60
N GLU A 427 -13.07 29.89 0.53
CA GLU A 427 -14.29 30.33 -0.12
C GLU A 427 -15.05 29.19 -0.81
N GLU A 428 -14.36 28.10 -1.18
CA GLU A 428 -14.94 26.92 -1.85
C GLU A 428 -15.35 25.82 -0.87
N LEU A 429 -15.06 25.96 0.42
CA LEU A 429 -15.46 24.96 1.43
C LEU A 429 -16.99 24.83 1.48
N CYS A 430 -17.49 23.60 1.52
CA CYS A 430 -18.91 23.31 1.52
C CYS A 430 -19.25 22.10 2.39
N TRP A 431 -20.49 22.08 2.86
CA TRP A 431 -21.09 20.91 3.46
C TRP A 431 -21.54 19.96 2.36
N GLU A 432 -21.19 18.70 2.49
CA GLU A 432 -21.73 17.61 1.67
C GLU A 432 -22.30 16.53 2.59
N SER A 433 -23.39 15.92 2.14
CA SER A 433 -24.00 14.79 2.81
C SER A 433 -23.33 13.48 2.38
N PRO A 434 -23.30 12.45 3.24
CA PRO A 434 -22.78 11.14 2.85
C PRO A 434 -23.50 10.58 1.63
N GLU A 435 -24.80 10.83 1.46
CA GLU A 435 -25.55 10.38 0.29
C GLU A 435 -25.09 11.06 -1.02
N GLU A 436 -24.67 12.33 -0.97
CA GLU A 436 -24.09 13.02 -2.13
C GLU A 436 -22.71 12.46 -2.50
N LEU A 437 -22.00 11.90 -1.52
CA LEU A 437 -20.69 11.28 -1.69
C LEU A 437 -20.74 9.76 -1.97
N ASP A 438 -21.93 9.15 -1.92
CA ASP A 438 -22.13 7.68 -1.97
C ASP A 438 -21.45 6.93 -0.80
N LEU A 439 -21.52 7.53 0.39
CA LEU A 439 -20.89 7.10 1.65
C LEU A 439 -21.89 6.96 2.80
N ASP A 440 -23.17 6.73 2.51
CA ASP A 440 -24.20 6.48 3.53
C ASP A 440 -23.92 5.22 4.39
N TRP A 441 -23.14 4.30 3.84
CA TRP A 441 -22.61 3.14 4.54
C TRP A 441 -21.46 3.47 5.51
N PHE A 442 -20.80 4.62 5.38
CA PHE A 442 -19.62 4.97 6.16
C PHE A 442 -19.95 5.18 7.64
N ARG A 443 -19.14 4.59 8.52
CA ARG A 443 -19.26 4.70 9.98
C ARG A 443 -18.04 5.43 10.54
N VAL A 444 -18.27 6.34 11.48
CA VAL A 444 -17.19 7.13 12.06
C VAL A 444 -16.49 6.27 13.12
N THR A 445 -15.20 5.96 12.93
CA THR A 445 -14.41 5.13 13.85
C THR A 445 -13.41 5.92 14.69
N LEU A 446 -13.14 7.17 14.31
CA LEU A 446 -12.12 8.04 14.93
C LEU A 446 -10.70 7.43 14.92
N GLY A 447 -10.44 6.47 14.04
CA GLY A 447 -9.16 5.75 13.95
C GLY A 447 -8.97 4.68 15.02
N CYS A 448 -10.03 4.26 15.71
CA CYS A 448 -9.99 3.11 16.61
C CYS A 448 -10.10 1.80 15.81
N ASP A 449 -9.32 0.78 16.21
CA ASP A 449 -9.40 -0.58 15.66
C ASP A 449 -10.71 -1.23 16.13
N VAL A 450 -11.75 -1.19 15.30
CA VAL A 450 -13.07 -1.78 15.58
C VAL A 450 -13.34 -2.97 14.68
N THR A 451 -14.04 -3.97 15.22
CA THR A 451 -14.56 -5.09 14.41
C THR A 451 -15.71 -4.63 13.51
N SER A 452 -16.03 -5.39 12.46
CA SER A 452 -17.16 -5.07 11.59
C SER A 452 -18.50 -5.01 12.35
N GLU A 453 -18.71 -5.88 13.35
CA GLU A 453 -19.91 -5.86 14.18
C GLU A 453 -19.98 -4.65 15.13
N GLU A 454 -18.83 -4.13 15.59
CA GLU A 454 -18.75 -2.90 16.38
C GLU A 454 -18.97 -1.68 15.49
N GLU A 455 -18.38 -1.67 14.29
CA GLU A 455 -18.51 -0.60 13.30
C GLU A 455 -19.98 -0.36 12.91
N GLU A 456 -20.76 -1.43 12.69
CA GLU A 456 -22.19 -1.34 12.39
C GLU A 456 -23.00 -0.60 13.47
N GLN A 457 -22.52 -0.63 14.72
CA GLN A 457 -23.19 0.05 15.82
C GLN A 457 -22.85 1.55 15.86
N LEU A 458 -21.69 1.95 15.34
CA LEU A 458 -21.21 3.33 15.37
C LEU A 458 -22.14 4.28 14.59
N PRO A 459 -22.17 5.58 14.93
CA PRO A 459 -23.02 6.51 14.22
C PRO A 459 -22.52 6.68 12.77
N ALA A 460 -23.48 6.68 11.85
CA ALA A 460 -23.23 7.18 10.50
C ALA A 460 -22.86 8.66 10.54
N MET A 461 -22.06 9.06 9.56
CA MET A 461 -21.77 10.46 9.32
C MET A 461 -23.07 11.20 8.95
N LYS A 462 -23.24 12.45 9.40
CA LYS A 462 -24.42 13.27 9.05
C LYS A 462 -24.16 14.19 7.87
N ARG A 463 -22.99 14.81 7.89
CA ARG A 463 -22.43 15.68 6.86
C ARG A 463 -20.94 15.83 7.13
N VAL A 464 -20.22 16.22 6.10
CA VAL A 464 -18.79 16.56 6.16
C VAL A 464 -18.54 17.93 5.59
N LEU A 465 -17.56 18.60 6.17
CA LEU A 465 -16.98 19.78 5.57
C LEU A 465 -15.84 19.33 4.65
N VAL A 466 -16.03 19.47 3.34
CA VAL A 466 -15.09 18.98 2.34
C VAL A 466 -13.94 19.97 2.15
N LEU A 467 -12.71 19.54 2.47
CA LEU A 467 -11.50 20.34 2.33
C LEU A 467 -10.78 20.11 1.02
N SER A 468 -10.85 18.90 0.47
CA SER A 468 -10.17 18.57 -0.78
C SER A 468 -10.95 19.02 -2.00
N ARG A 469 -10.24 19.22 -3.12
CA ARG A 469 -10.87 19.28 -4.45
C ARG A 469 -11.26 17.88 -4.91
N THR A 470 -12.00 17.79 -6.00
CA THR A 470 -12.38 16.51 -6.61
C THR A 470 -11.14 15.72 -6.99
N GLY A 471 -11.09 14.45 -6.64
CA GLY A 471 -9.98 13.56 -6.92
C GLY A 471 -10.31 12.15 -6.48
N GLU A 472 -9.32 11.28 -6.55
CA GLU A 472 -9.44 9.90 -6.09
C GLU A 472 -9.21 9.77 -4.57
N GLU A 473 -8.78 10.87 -3.94
CA GLU A 473 -8.64 11.03 -2.50
C GLU A 473 -9.45 12.22 -2.03
N ALA A 474 -9.94 12.13 -0.80
CA ALA A 474 -10.77 13.16 -0.21
C ALA A 474 -10.37 13.44 1.23
N LEU A 475 -10.31 14.72 1.59
CA LEU A 475 -10.01 15.18 2.94
C LEU A 475 -11.22 15.91 3.51
N TRP A 476 -11.71 15.42 4.63
CA TRP A 476 -12.93 15.93 5.25
C TRP A 476 -12.75 16.24 6.72
N TYR A 477 -13.58 17.16 7.20
CA TYR A 477 -13.83 17.37 8.61
C TYR A 477 -15.15 16.74 9.05
N ILE A 478 -15.09 15.94 10.11
CA ILE A 478 -16.23 15.41 10.84
C ILE A 478 -16.60 16.40 11.96
N GLU A 479 -17.89 16.72 12.06
CA GLU A 479 -18.40 17.66 13.06
C GLU A 479 -18.20 17.17 14.51
N PRO A 480 -17.91 18.08 15.46
CA PRO A 480 -17.71 17.74 16.87
C PRO A 480 -18.87 16.95 17.50
N ASP A 481 -20.11 17.19 17.09
CA ASP A 481 -21.29 16.47 17.60
C ASP A 481 -21.25 14.97 17.22
N THR A 482 -20.90 14.65 15.98
CA THR A 482 -20.77 13.27 15.51
C THR A 482 -19.55 12.60 16.15
N VAL A 483 -18.43 13.33 16.27
CA VAL A 483 -17.25 12.87 17.00
C VAL A 483 -17.60 12.57 18.47
N GLY A 484 -18.37 13.42 19.14
CA GLY A 484 -18.81 13.22 20.51
C GLY A 484 -19.70 12.01 20.72
N GLN A 485 -20.65 11.76 19.79
CA GLN A 485 -21.51 10.58 19.81
C GLN A 485 -20.69 9.29 19.63
N THR A 486 -19.81 9.31 18.64
CA THR A 486 -18.91 8.19 18.34
C THR A 486 -17.99 7.90 19.53
N ALA A 487 -17.36 8.93 20.08
CA ALA A 487 -16.47 8.85 21.23
C ALA A 487 -17.14 8.20 22.44
N GLN A 488 -18.39 8.58 22.73
CA GLN A 488 -19.16 7.97 23.82
C GLN A 488 -19.44 6.49 23.58
N GLN A 489 -19.74 6.12 22.34
CA GLN A 489 -20.05 4.75 21.96
C GLN A 489 -18.81 3.84 21.99
N LEU A 490 -17.69 4.30 21.43
CA LEU A 490 -16.41 3.60 21.51
C LEU A 490 -15.98 3.38 22.96
N LYS A 491 -16.12 4.40 23.83
CA LYS A 491 -15.86 4.24 25.27
C LYS A 491 -16.79 3.22 25.93
N ALA A 492 -18.05 3.12 25.49
CA ALA A 492 -18.97 2.11 25.96
C ALA A 492 -18.60 0.68 25.50
N MET A 493 -17.88 0.57 24.38
CA MET A 493 -17.28 -0.68 23.87
C MET A 493 -15.95 -1.05 24.54
N GLY A 494 -15.38 -0.15 25.34
CA GLY A 494 -14.16 -0.39 26.11
C GLY A 494 -12.93 0.36 25.60
N GLU A 495 -13.08 1.22 24.59
CA GLU A 495 -11.98 2.06 24.11
C GLU A 495 -11.53 3.08 25.16
N SER A 496 -10.23 3.33 25.19
CA SER A 496 -9.61 4.27 26.12
C SER A 496 -9.84 5.73 25.71
N ASP A 497 -9.78 6.65 26.68
CA ASP A 497 -9.84 8.10 26.40
C ASP A 497 -8.71 8.55 25.46
N ASP A 498 -7.54 7.92 25.54
CA ASP A 498 -6.37 8.24 24.71
C ASP A 498 -6.56 7.79 23.26
N ALA A 499 -7.20 6.63 23.03
CA ALA A 499 -7.50 6.09 21.72
C ALA A 499 -8.52 6.97 20.98
N VAL A 500 -9.62 7.32 21.65
CA VAL A 500 -10.67 8.19 21.11
C VAL A 500 -10.19 9.63 20.93
N GLY A 501 -9.37 10.11 21.86
CA GLY A 501 -8.83 11.46 21.90
C GLY A 501 -9.89 12.53 22.26
N HIS A 502 -9.52 13.80 22.04
CA HIS A 502 -10.38 14.94 22.36
C HIS A 502 -11.64 15.00 21.48
N ILE A 503 -12.77 15.36 22.08
CA ILE A 503 -14.05 15.60 21.39
C ILE A 503 -13.99 16.99 20.76
N ASP A 504 -13.54 17.04 19.52
CA ASP A 504 -13.48 18.24 18.68
C ASP A 504 -13.59 17.80 17.21
N TRP A 505 -13.40 18.71 16.27
CA TRP A 505 -13.25 18.41 14.85
C TRP A 505 -12.25 17.29 14.63
N ARG A 506 -12.62 16.32 13.80
CA ARG A 506 -11.74 15.21 13.38
C ARG A 506 -11.56 15.22 11.89
N LEU A 507 -10.31 15.10 11.47
CA LEU A 507 -9.97 15.08 10.07
C LEU A 507 -9.84 13.63 9.61
N VAL A 508 -10.41 13.32 8.45
CA VAL A 508 -10.29 12.01 7.81
C VAL A 508 -9.81 12.20 6.38
N LEU A 509 -8.79 11.44 6.01
CA LEU A 509 -8.37 11.21 4.63
C LEU A 509 -9.02 9.90 4.18
N TYR A 510 -9.75 9.96 3.09
CA TYR A 510 -10.44 8.84 2.47
C TYR A 510 -9.91 8.62 1.06
N ILE A 511 -9.66 7.36 0.69
CA ILE A 511 -9.17 7.00 -0.62
C ILE A 511 -10.28 6.21 -1.34
N HIS A 512 -10.67 6.62 -2.55
CA HIS A 512 -11.85 6.05 -3.23
C HIS A 512 -11.58 4.66 -3.84
N TRP A 513 -10.35 4.38 -4.29
CA TRP A 513 -9.99 3.11 -4.94
C TRP A 513 -9.64 1.99 -3.95
N VAL A 514 -9.22 2.35 -2.74
CA VAL A 514 -8.97 1.46 -1.61
C VAL A 514 -9.69 2.12 -0.44
N PRO A 515 -10.80 1.58 0.08
CA PRO A 515 -11.63 2.22 1.12
C PRO A 515 -10.91 2.24 2.48
N ASP A 516 -9.66 2.68 2.49
CA ASP A 516 -8.85 2.95 3.66
C ASP A 516 -9.14 4.35 4.16
N THR A 517 -9.12 4.49 5.48
CA THR A 517 -9.38 5.75 6.17
C THR A 517 -8.25 6.07 7.11
N LYS A 518 -7.63 7.22 6.91
CA LYS A 518 -6.61 7.74 7.82
C LYS A 518 -7.19 8.87 8.63
N TRP A 519 -7.19 8.69 9.94
CA TRP A 519 -7.73 9.66 10.89
C TRP A 519 -6.62 10.51 11.49
N TYR A 520 -6.84 11.82 11.53
CA TYR A 520 -5.92 12.77 12.15
C TYR A 520 -6.64 13.54 13.26
N LYS A 521 -5.93 13.81 14.36
CA LYS A 521 -6.55 14.48 15.52
C LYS A 521 -6.79 15.96 15.24
N SER A 522 -6.04 16.56 14.31
CA SER A 522 -6.10 17.96 13.92
C SER A 522 -5.66 18.14 12.46
N PHE A 523 -5.84 19.33 11.88
CA PHE A 523 -5.26 19.64 10.57
C PHE A 523 -3.74 19.74 10.63
N LYS A 524 -3.22 20.22 11.77
CA LYS A 524 -1.78 20.27 12.02
C LYS A 524 -1.15 18.88 12.07
N ASP A 525 -1.84 17.88 12.58
CA ASP A 525 -1.37 16.49 12.57
C ASP A 525 -1.23 15.97 11.12
N TYR A 526 -2.22 16.29 10.26
CA TYR A 526 -2.16 15.95 8.84
C TYR A 526 -1.01 16.65 8.11
N VAL A 527 -0.85 17.96 8.27
CA VAL A 527 0.28 18.67 7.66
C VAL A 527 1.62 18.22 8.26
N GLY A 528 1.66 17.83 9.54
CA GLY A 528 2.82 17.22 10.17
C GLY A 528 3.19 15.87 9.54
N TYR A 529 2.19 15.06 9.17
CA TYR A 529 2.39 13.85 8.38
C TYR A 529 2.97 14.17 7.00
N LEU A 530 2.41 15.14 6.27
CA LEU A 530 2.95 15.56 4.96
C LEU A 530 4.39 16.09 5.07
N ALA A 531 4.69 16.89 6.11
CA ALA A 531 6.04 17.39 6.35
C ALA A 531 7.04 16.27 6.68
N GLN A 532 6.58 15.19 7.32
CA GLN A 532 7.41 14.01 7.54
C GLN A 532 7.69 13.26 6.24
N GLU A 533 6.72 13.10 5.35
CA GLU A 533 6.96 12.52 4.03
C GLU A 533 7.90 13.42 3.21
N ALA A 534 7.75 14.75 3.29
CA ALA A 534 8.66 15.69 2.66
C ALA A 534 10.10 15.57 3.19
N GLU A 535 10.28 15.32 4.49
CA GLU A 535 11.61 15.11 5.09
C GLU A 535 12.31 13.87 4.53
N LYS A 536 11.56 12.80 4.24
CA LYS A 536 12.11 11.59 3.59
C LYS A 536 12.61 11.88 2.18
N GLU A 537 11.93 12.79 1.48
CA GLU A 537 12.35 13.32 0.16
C GLU A 537 13.45 14.40 0.26
N GLY A 538 14.03 14.61 1.45
CA GLY A 538 15.16 15.50 1.67
C GLY A 538 14.81 16.93 2.11
N ALA A 539 13.54 17.22 2.43
CA ALA A 539 13.19 18.50 3.05
C ALA A 539 13.81 18.62 4.46
N VAL A 540 14.20 19.84 4.86
CA VAL A 540 14.76 20.10 6.20
C VAL A 540 13.86 21.06 6.95
N LEU A 541 13.48 20.70 8.18
CA LEU A 541 12.75 21.59 9.07
C LEU A 541 13.65 22.72 9.58
N VAL A 542 13.66 23.86 8.88
CA VAL A 542 14.42 25.04 9.29
C VAL A 542 13.75 25.69 10.49
N GLN A 543 14.39 25.61 11.66
CA GLN A 543 13.97 26.39 12.81
C GLN A 543 14.31 27.86 12.54
N GLU A 544 13.29 28.74 12.55
CA GLU A 544 13.56 30.17 12.45
C GLU A 544 14.37 30.59 13.69
N PRO A 545 15.45 31.38 13.49
CA PRO A 545 16.24 31.85 14.61
C PRO A 545 15.32 32.59 15.57
N GLN A 546 15.22 32.07 16.80
CA GLN A 546 14.49 32.73 17.89
C GLN A 546 14.92 34.20 17.90
N PRO A 547 13.98 35.17 17.81
CA PRO A 547 14.34 36.57 17.80
C PRO A 547 15.19 36.84 19.04
N VAL A 548 16.48 37.14 18.82
CA VAL A 548 17.44 37.34 19.91
C VAL A 548 16.85 38.40 20.81
N ALA A 549 16.52 38.02 22.04
CA ALA A 549 15.92 38.94 23.01
C ALA A 549 16.83 40.17 23.09
N GLY A 550 16.32 41.31 22.63
CA GLY A 550 17.08 42.56 22.65
C GLY A 550 17.52 42.86 24.08
N PRO A 551 18.71 43.48 24.28
CA PRO A 551 19.16 43.84 25.61
C PRO A 551 18.11 44.73 26.30
N ALA A 552 17.66 44.27 27.47
CA ALA A 552 16.64 44.92 28.30
C ALA A 552 17.08 46.28 28.85
#